data_AF-A0A0A7LPR7-F1
#
_entry.id   AF-A0A0A7LPR7-F1
#
_cell.length_a   1.000
_cell.length_b   1.000
_cell.length_c   1.000
_cell.angle_alpha   90.00
_cell.angle_beta   90.00
_cell.angle_gamma   90.00
#
_symmetry.space_group_name_H-M   'P 1'
#
loop_
_entity.id
_entity.type
_entity.pdbx_description
1 polymer ?
#
loop_
_entity_poly.entity_id
_entity_poly.type
_entity_poly.pdbx_seq_one_letter_code
_entity_poly.pdbx_strand_id
1 'polypeptide(L)'
;MHNFIARAKRKAGRYLREIVPYQLHYRPTGVHPSCRELALRPGSEVAYYEIVPAGSSHLHVPDDFYQQASDFGGLYSKPNRTEKVPAAAVVVLKNGRIYADNPNSVAVLSSDGGLVGDISFQYTNKEWDLLDPARNNIFQQRFFQEPLEVAGTVCSLLSGGGAANGNYYHWLIDSLPRLHLVREAGLLSSIDYFLVYDKSLPFVVQTTQQMGIRPEQLLEVKTHPHVRAGQLVVTAAVRGTRTHTPTWACNFLRDVLLPPPPTDRPFGSYIYISRRDAKFRHVVNEPEMEAMLRPYGFETHVLTPYTQAEKTALFARAKVIVAPVGAGLANIVFSSPGTQLIELFPKNFVVADFLELSARLDIGYQYLVCPSPHASHTRLAANADHLLVDLPALRRQVERAMLEHFSPAPITQASC
;
A
#
# COMPACT_ATOMS: atom_id res chain seq x y z
N MET A 1 -18.86 -23.55 -0.35
CA MET A 1 -18.50 -24.09 -1.69
C MET A 1 -17.55 -23.19 -2.48
N HIS A 2 -17.82 -21.89 -2.62
CA HIS A 2 -17.01 -20.94 -3.42
C HIS A 2 -15.52 -20.84 -2.97
N ASN A 3 -15.25 -20.80 -1.66
CA ASN A 3 -13.88 -20.76 -1.12
C ASN A 3 -13.07 -22.05 -1.38
N PHE A 4 -13.72 -23.21 -1.42
CA PHE A 4 -13.06 -24.49 -1.71
C PHE A 4 -12.64 -24.57 -3.18
N ILE A 5 -13.53 -24.17 -4.10
CA ILE A 5 -13.27 -24.12 -5.54
C ILE A 5 -12.13 -23.14 -5.86
N ALA A 6 -12.12 -21.95 -5.26
CA ALA A 6 -11.04 -20.98 -5.43
C ALA A 6 -9.69 -21.50 -4.90
N ARG A 7 -9.69 -22.24 -3.78
CA ARG A 7 -8.48 -22.85 -3.21
C ARG A 7 -7.98 -24.02 -4.06
N ALA A 8 -8.89 -24.84 -4.61
CA ALA A 8 -8.58 -25.91 -5.54
C ALA A 8 -8.00 -25.35 -6.87
N LYS A 9 -8.61 -24.31 -7.45
CA LYS A 9 -8.10 -23.62 -8.64
C LYS A 9 -6.69 -23.03 -8.42
N ARG A 10 -6.44 -22.37 -7.28
CA ARG A 10 -5.10 -21.87 -6.92
C ARG A 10 -4.07 -22.99 -6.78
N LYS A 11 -4.45 -24.10 -6.13
CA LYS A 11 -3.57 -25.27 -5.98
C LYS A 11 -3.28 -25.89 -7.35
N ALA A 12 -4.29 -26.13 -8.18
CA ALA A 12 -4.14 -26.65 -9.54
C ALA A 12 -3.27 -25.74 -10.42
N GLY A 13 -3.51 -24.43 -10.42
CA GLY A 13 -2.68 -23.46 -11.15
C GLY A 13 -1.23 -23.46 -10.70
N ARG A 14 -0.96 -23.62 -9.40
CA ARG A 14 0.40 -23.83 -8.89
C ARG A 14 1.03 -25.12 -9.40
N TYR A 15 0.33 -26.25 -9.33
CA TYR A 15 0.83 -27.54 -9.83
C TYR A 15 1.12 -27.50 -11.34
N LEU A 16 0.25 -26.87 -12.14
CA LEU A 16 0.48 -26.68 -13.57
C LEU A 16 1.80 -25.94 -13.82
N ARG A 17 2.05 -24.84 -13.11
CA ARG A 17 3.28 -24.04 -13.24
C ARG A 17 4.57 -24.75 -12.87
N GLU A 18 4.51 -25.66 -11.91
CA GLU A 18 5.70 -26.36 -11.41
C GLU A 18 6.03 -27.62 -12.23
N ILE A 19 5.04 -28.22 -12.91
CA ILE A 19 5.19 -29.56 -13.49
C ILE A 19 4.99 -29.58 -15.01
N VAL A 20 4.00 -28.88 -15.55
CA VAL A 20 3.58 -29.02 -16.95
C VAL A 20 4.33 -28.02 -17.83
N PRO A 21 5.21 -28.46 -18.74
CA PRO A 21 5.85 -27.57 -19.70
C PRO A 21 4.81 -27.12 -20.74
N TYR A 22 4.52 -25.82 -20.80
CA TYR A 22 3.60 -25.22 -21.78
C TYR A 22 3.99 -23.77 -22.07
N GLN A 23 4.04 -23.41 -23.36
CA GLN A 23 4.43 -22.08 -23.85
C GLN A 23 5.75 -21.56 -23.27
N LEU A 24 6.76 -22.42 -23.16
CA LEU A 24 8.06 -22.10 -22.53
C LEU A 24 8.86 -21.01 -23.23
N HIS A 25 8.56 -20.70 -24.49
CA HIS A 25 9.17 -19.59 -25.22
C HIS A 25 8.88 -18.22 -24.58
N TYR A 26 7.86 -18.14 -23.70
CA TYR A 26 7.58 -16.95 -22.91
C TYR A 26 8.46 -16.79 -21.66
N ARG A 27 9.27 -17.78 -21.30
CA ARG A 27 10.19 -17.66 -20.16
C ARG A 27 11.26 -16.60 -20.47
N PRO A 28 11.60 -15.71 -19.52
CA PRO A 28 12.68 -14.76 -19.72
C PRO A 28 14.03 -15.41 -19.99
N THR A 29 14.83 -14.73 -20.81
CA THR A 29 16.16 -15.18 -21.28
C THR A 29 17.30 -14.71 -20.38
N GLY A 30 17.06 -13.71 -19.54
CA GLY A 30 18.04 -13.14 -18.63
C GLY A 30 17.47 -11.97 -17.81
N VAL A 31 18.36 -11.21 -17.17
CA VAL A 31 18.02 -10.03 -16.37
C VAL A 31 18.75 -8.81 -16.92
N HIS A 32 18.01 -7.70 -17.08
CA HIS A 32 18.55 -6.35 -17.18
C HIS A 32 18.46 -5.72 -15.78
N PRO A 33 19.58 -5.58 -15.04
CA PRO A 33 19.53 -5.17 -13.64
C PRO A 33 18.96 -3.76 -13.43
N SER A 34 19.22 -2.85 -14.38
CA SER A 34 18.88 -1.44 -14.32
C SER A 34 18.10 -1.02 -15.56
N CYS A 35 16.89 -0.51 -15.36
CA CYS A 35 16.07 0.08 -16.42
C CYS A 35 16.74 1.32 -17.04
N ARG A 36 17.48 2.10 -16.23
CA ARG A 36 18.21 3.28 -16.68
C ARG A 36 19.36 2.89 -17.61
N GLU A 37 20.16 1.90 -17.23
CA GLU A 37 21.24 1.40 -18.09
C GLU A 37 20.69 0.77 -19.37
N LEU A 38 19.57 0.04 -19.27
CA LEU A 38 18.88 -0.52 -20.43
C LEU A 38 18.41 0.56 -21.40
N ALA A 39 17.87 1.67 -20.92
CA ALA A 39 17.44 2.80 -21.73
C ALA A 39 18.60 3.51 -22.45
N LEU A 40 19.80 3.52 -21.86
CA LEU A 40 20.99 4.15 -22.44
C LEU A 40 21.67 3.32 -23.54
N ARG A 41 21.25 2.07 -23.77
CA ARG A 41 21.86 1.22 -24.81
C ARG A 41 21.52 1.73 -26.22
N PRO A 42 22.46 1.74 -27.17
CA PRO A 42 22.17 2.08 -28.56
C PRO A 42 21.05 1.20 -29.13
N GLY A 43 20.03 1.84 -29.73
CA GLY A 43 18.88 1.13 -30.31
C GLY A 43 17.89 0.57 -29.29
N SER A 44 18.02 0.91 -28.00
CA SER A 44 17.06 0.51 -26.97
C SER A 44 15.67 1.05 -27.27
N GLU A 45 14.65 0.20 -27.13
CA GLU A 45 13.25 0.60 -27.21
C GLU A 45 12.66 0.92 -25.82
N VAL A 46 13.52 1.26 -24.86
CA VAL A 46 13.16 1.62 -23.49
C VAL A 46 13.45 3.10 -23.26
N ALA A 47 12.46 3.84 -22.78
CA ALA A 47 12.62 5.22 -22.33
C ALA A 47 12.57 5.28 -20.79
N TYR A 48 13.40 6.14 -20.21
CA TYR A 48 13.53 6.33 -18.77
C TYR A 48 13.35 7.80 -18.41
N TYR A 49 12.47 8.07 -17.45
CA TYR A 49 12.15 9.40 -16.95
C TYR A 49 12.38 9.42 -15.44
N GLU A 50 13.46 10.06 -14.99
CA GLU A 50 13.67 10.32 -13.56
C GLU A 50 12.75 11.46 -13.13
N ILE A 51 11.92 11.24 -12.10
CA ILE A 51 10.94 12.21 -11.62
C ILE A 51 11.35 12.76 -10.27
N VAL A 52 11.74 11.86 -9.36
CA VAL A 52 12.23 12.24 -8.02
C VAL A 52 13.65 11.68 -7.87
N PRO A 53 14.66 12.51 -7.59
CA PRO A 53 16.03 12.04 -7.44
C PRO A 53 16.16 11.12 -6.22
N ALA A 54 17.18 10.26 -6.24
CA ALA A 54 17.52 9.44 -5.09
C ALA A 54 17.91 10.32 -3.88
N GLY A 55 17.64 9.84 -2.68
CA GLY A 55 17.88 10.63 -1.46
C GLY A 55 17.94 9.78 -0.20
N SER A 56 17.75 10.46 0.93
CA SER A 56 17.60 9.81 2.23
C SER A 56 16.31 10.29 2.88
N SER A 57 15.57 9.36 3.47
CA SER A 57 14.38 9.66 4.25
C SER A 57 14.68 9.46 5.72
N HIS A 58 14.24 10.39 6.56
CA HIS A 58 14.46 10.35 8.00
C HIS A 58 13.11 10.23 8.71
N LEU A 59 13.08 9.39 9.75
CA LEU A 59 11.91 9.20 10.59
C LEU A 59 12.34 9.28 12.05
N HIS A 60 11.69 10.16 12.81
CA HIS A 60 11.83 10.17 14.26
C HIS A 60 11.02 9.02 14.85
N VAL A 61 11.71 7.99 15.33
CA VAL A 61 11.09 6.86 16.05
C VAL A 61 11.48 6.96 17.53
N PRO A 62 10.53 7.31 18.42
CA PRO A 62 10.77 7.33 19.86
C PRO A 62 11.35 6.01 20.38
N ASP A 63 12.25 6.08 21.37
CA ASP A 63 12.93 4.89 21.90
C ASP A 63 11.94 3.90 22.50
N ASP A 64 10.93 4.37 23.22
CA ASP A 64 9.87 3.54 23.79
C ASP A 64 9.07 2.81 22.71
N PHE A 65 8.75 3.49 21.60
CA PHE A 65 8.12 2.84 20.45
C PHE A 65 9.04 1.80 19.82
N TYR A 66 10.31 2.14 19.60
CA TYR A 66 11.29 1.24 19.00
C TYR A 66 11.45 -0.04 19.82
N GLN A 67 11.44 0.04 21.15
CA GLN A 67 11.50 -1.15 22.01
C GLN A 67 10.26 -2.04 21.86
N GLN A 68 9.08 -1.45 21.73
CA GLN A 68 7.81 -2.19 21.57
C GLN A 68 7.58 -2.74 20.16
N ALA A 69 8.17 -2.11 19.12
CA ALA A 69 8.00 -2.51 17.73
C ALA A 69 8.32 -4.00 17.53
N SER A 70 7.50 -4.71 16.76
CA SER A 70 7.78 -6.11 16.46
C SER A 70 8.96 -6.24 15.51
N ASP A 71 9.70 -7.34 15.63
CA ASP A 71 10.77 -7.71 14.69
C ASP A 71 10.46 -9.06 14.06
N PHE A 72 10.10 -9.04 12.79
CA PHE A 72 9.84 -10.23 11.99
C PHE A 72 10.89 -10.45 10.89
N GLY A 73 11.98 -9.67 10.89
CA GLY A 73 13.01 -9.68 9.85
C GLY A 73 12.61 -9.01 8.52
N GLY A 74 13.58 -8.81 7.64
CA GLY A 74 13.39 -8.20 6.31
C GLY A 74 12.73 -6.83 6.38
N LEU A 75 11.74 -6.57 5.52
CA LEU A 75 10.93 -5.35 5.52
C LEU A 75 9.98 -5.23 6.73
N TYR A 76 9.90 -6.24 7.57
CA TYR A 76 9.08 -6.27 8.80
C TYR A 76 9.96 -6.32 10.05
N SER A 77 11.22 -5.92 9.92
CA SER A 77 12.13 -5.68 11.05
C SER A 77 11.78 -4.39 11.79
N LYS A 78 12.53 -4.10 12.86
CA LYS A 78 12.39 -2.84 13.61
C LYS A 78 12.44 -1.63 12.66
N PRO A 79 11.65 -0.58 12.90
CA PRO A 79 11.57 0.56 11.99
C PRO A 79 12.90 1.28 11.87
N ASN A 80 13.29 1.58 10.62
CA ASN A 80 14.47 2.38 10.36
C ASN A 80 14.22 3.84 10.76
N ARG A 81 15.24 4.49 11.33
CA ARG A 81 15.24 5.95 11.53
C ARG A 81 15.73 6.71 10.30
N THR A 82 16.44 6.01 9.41
CA THR A 82 16.97 6.57 8.17
C THR A 82 17.00 5.50 7.10
N GLU A 83 16.49 5.82 5.92
CA GLU A 83 16.49 4.93 4.77
C GLU A 83 17.08 5.62 3.54
N LYS A 84 17.83 4.87 2.74
CA LYS A 84 18.20 5.30 1.39
C LYS A 84 17.02 5.05 0.46
N VAL A 85 16.57 6.12 -0.19
CA VAL A 85 15.44 6.08 -1.12
C VAL A 85 16.01 6.14 -2.54
N PRO A 86 15.76 5.12 -3.38
CA PRO A 86 16.18 5.18 -4.78
C PRO A 86 15.39 6.27 -5.53
N ALA A 87 15.89 6.66 -6.71
CA ALA A 87 15.17 7.59 -7.56
C ALA A 87 13.80 7.00 -7.94
N ALA A 88 12.75 7.83 -7.90
CA ALA A 88 11.44 7.46 -8.43
C ALA A 88 11.40 7.83 -9.90
N ALA A 89 11.10 6.85 -10.75
CA ALA A 89 11.15 6.99 -12.18
C ALA A 89 9.95 6.34 -12.87
N VAL A 90 9.70 6.75 -14.11
CA VAL A 90 8.79 6.11 -15.06
C VAL A 90 9.62 5.48 -16.18
N VAL A 91 9.26 4.27 -16.57
CA VAL A 91 9.90 3.51 -17.64
C VAL A 91 8.84 3.16 -18.66
N VAL A 92 9.12 3.44 -19.93
CA VAL A 92 8.27 3.06 -21.06
C VAL A 92 9.00 1.99 -21.86
N LEU A 93 8.39 0.82 -21.99
CA LEU A 93 8.93 -0.31 -22.75
C LEU A 93 8.07 -0.54 -23.99
N LYS A 94 8.62 -0.32 -25.18
CA LYS A 94 7.92 -0.69 -26.42
C LYS A 94 7.80 -2.21 -26.51
N ASN A 95 6.62 -2.70 -26.88
CA ASN A 95 6.30 -4.14 -26.89
C ASN A 95 6.64 -4.84 -25.55
N GLY A 96 6.59 -4.08 -24.45
CA GLY A 96 6.90 -4.55 -23.11
C GLY A 96 5.83 -5.51 -22.60
N ARG A 97 6.24 -6.37 -21.67
CA ARG A 97 5.39 -7.45 -21.17
C ARG A 97 5.44 -7.51 -19.65
N ILE A 98 4.28 -7.70 -19.04
CA ILE A 98 4.15 -7.83 -17.58
C ILE A 98 3.44 -9.14 -17.24
N TYR A 99 3.97 -9.84 -16.25
CA TYR A 99 3.46 -11.12 -15.77
C TYR A 99 3.30 -11.09 -14.25
N ALA A 100 2.07 -11.30 -13.77
CA ALA A 100 1.73 -11.32 -12.35
C ALA A 100 0.63 -12.35 -12.11
N ASP A 101 0.96 -13.55 -11.64
CA ASP A 101 -0.02 -14.63 -11.45
C ASP A 101 -0.13 -15.13 -10.00
N ASN A 102 0.54 -14.41 -9.11
CA ASN A 102 0.54 -14.64 -7.68
C ASN A 102 0.81 -13.31 -6.95
N PRO A 103 0.44 -13.21 -5.65
CA PRO A 103 0.60 -11.94 -4.93
C PRO A 103 2.04 -11.50 -4.70
N ASN A 104 3.00 -12.42 -4.78
CA ASN A 104 4.36 -12.19 -4.32
C ASN A 104 5.32 -11.86 -5.46
N SER A 105 4.89 -11.81 -6.73
CA SER A 105 5.77 -11.55 -7.86
C SER A 105 5.06 -10.76 -8.96
N VAL A 106 5.76 -9.75 -9.48
CA VAL A 106 5.41 -9.00 -10.69
C VAL A 106 6.67 -8.93 -11.54
N ALA A 107 6.68 -9.63 -12.66
CA ALA A 107 7.80 -9.65 -13.59
C ALA A 107 7.52 -8.71 -14.76
N VAL A 108 8.41 -7.75 -14.97
CA VAL A 108 8.37 -6.80 -16.09
C VAL A 108 9.48 -7.16 -17.05
N LEU A 109 9.15 -7.29 -18.33
CA LEU A 109 10.03 -7.80 -19.37
C LEU A 109 10.11 -6.83 -20.54
N SER A 110 11.32 -6.59 -21.05
CA SER A 110 11.56 -5.84 -22.28
C SER A 110 11.25 -6.67 -23.53
N SER A 111 11.23 -6.03 -24.70
CA SER A 111 10.89 -6.66 -25.99
C SER A 111 11.86 -7.78 -26.38
N ASP A 112 13.10 -7.76 -25.89
CA ASP A 112 14.10 -8.82 -26.07
C ASP A 112 13.91 -10.05 -25.15
N GLY A 113 12.89 -10.03 -24.29
CA GLY A 113 12.56 -11.11 -23.36
C GLY A 113 13.37 -11.09 -22.05
N GLY A 114 14.23 -10.09 -21.82
CA GLY A 114 14.92 -9.90 -20.55
C GLY A 114 14.00 -9.35 -19.44
N LEU A 115 14.14 -9.84 -18.21
CA LEU A 115 13.46 -9.29 -17.04
C LEU A 115 14.15 -8.00 -16.59
N VAL A 116 13.41 -6.90 -16.45
CA VAL A 116 13.95 -5.62 -15.99
C VAL A 116 13.87 -5.55 -14.47
N GLY A 117 15.01 -5.65 -13.80
CA GLY A 117 15.13 -6.05 -12.40
C GLY A 117 14.62 -5.01 -11.39
N ASP A 118 15.00 -3.75 -11.56
CA ASP A 118 14.70 -2.63 -10.65
C ASP A 118 13.25 -2.11 -10.72
N ILE A 119 12.48 -2.55 -11.73
CA ILE A 119 11.03 -2.32 -11.86
C ILE A 119 10.20 -3.60 -11.79
N SER A 120 10.85 -4.75 -11.62
CA SER A 120 10.22 -6.01 -11.25
C SER A 120 10.19 -6.15 -9.73
N PHE A 121 9.33 -7.03 -9.25
CA PHE A 121 9.12 -7.22 -7.81
C PHE A 121 8.99 -8.70 -7.49
N GLN A 122 9.64 -9.15 -6.42
CA GLN A 122 9.28 -10.42 -5.78
C GLN A 122 9.65 -10.44 -4.29
N TYR A 123 8.78 -11.01 -3.45
CA TYR A 123 9.13 -11.32 -2.06
C TYR A 123 9.80 -12.69 -1.91
N THR A 124 10.71 -12.78 -0.94
CA THR A 124 11.20 -14.06 -0.42
C THR A 124 10.09 -14.77 0.37
N ASN A 125 10.01 -16.10 0.25
CA ASN A 125 8.94 -16.88 0.89
C ASN A 125 9.05 -16.98 2.43
N LYS A 126 10.18 -16.57 3.03
CA LYS A 126 10.45 -16.72 4.48
C LYS A 126 10.55 -15.37 5.19
N GLU A 127 11.41 -14.49 4.69
CA GLU A 127 11.77 -13.22 5.34
C GLU A 127 10.89 -12.06 4.89
N TRP A 128 10.07 -12.26 3.84
CA TRP A 128 9.22 -11.23 3.25
C TRP A 128 9.99 -9.96 2.86
N ASP A 129 11.25 -10.15 2.47
CA ASP A 129 12.13 -9.13 1.92
C ASP A 129 12.15 -9.21 0.39
N LEU A 130 12.67 -8.19 -0.28
CA LEU A 130 12.82 -8.18 -1.73
C LEU A 130 13.85 -9.22 -2.17
N LEU A 131 13.45 -10.04 -3.14
CA LEU A 131 14.29 -11.06 -3.75
C LEU A 131 15.14 -10.46 -4.87
N ASP A 132 16.39 -10.89 -4.97
CA ASP A 132 17.25 -10.62 -6.13
C ASP A 132 16.52 -10.97 -7.44
N PRO A 133 16.46 -10.05 -8.43
CA PRO A 133 15.79 -10.29 -9.70
C PRO A 133 16.24 -11.55 -10.45
N ALA A 134 17.52 -11.95 -10.36
CA ALA A 134 18.03 -13.16 -11.00
C ALA A 134 17.46 -14.45 -10.39
N ARG A 135 16.87 -14.35 -9.20
CA ARG A 135 16.19 -15.44 -8.50
C ARG A 135 14.68 -15.40 -8.65
N ASN A 136 14.14 -14.50 -9.48
CA ASN A 136 12.70 -14.39 -9.70
C ASN A 136 12.10 -15.74 -10.12
N ASN A 137 10.93 -16.08 -9.57
CA ASN A 137 10.29 -17.38 -9.76
C ASN A 137 9.88 -17.61 -11.23
N ILE A 138 9.72 -16.55 -12.01
CA ILE A 138 9.37 -16.65 -13.44
C ILE A 138 10.41 -17.43 -14.25
N PHE A 139 11.69 -17.45 -13.84
CA PHE A 139 12.72 -18.25 -14.50
C PHE A 139 12.53 -19.75 -14.32
N GLN A 140 11.91 -20.17 -13.21
CA GLN A 140 11.64 -21.57 -12.89
C GLN A 140 10.26 -22.03 -13.36
N GLN A 141 9.39 -21.10 -13.75
CA GLN A 141 8.04 -21.39 -14.17
C GLN A 141 8.02 -22.23 -15.45
N ARG A 142 7.16 -23.25 -15.48
CA ARG A 142 7.06 -24.21 -16.60
C ARG A 142 5.76 -24.07 -17.41
N PHE A 143 4.77 -23.36 -16.91
CA PHE A 143 3.52 -23.13 -17.60
C PHE A 143 3.28 -21.65 -17.77
N PHE A 144 3.16 -21.16 -19.00
CA PHE A 144 2.79 -19.78 -19.30
C PHE A 144 1.45 -19.73 -20.00
N GLN A 145 0.60 -18.78 -19.61
CA GLN A 145 -0.57 -18.40 -20.40
C GLN A 145 -0.10 -17.52 -21.57
N GLU A 146 -0.83 -17.51 -22.67
CA GLU A 146 -0.59 -16.53 -23.74
C GLU A 146 -0.88 -15.12 -23.20
N PRO A 147 -0.05 -14.11 -23.51
CA PRO A 147 -0.32 -12.75 -23.11
C PRO A 147 -1.60 -12.21 -23.77
N LEU A 148 -2.35 -11.40 -23.04
CA LEU A 148 -3.30 -10.48 -23.66
C LEU A 148 -2.49 -9.45 -24.47
N GLU A 149 -2.70 -9.43 -25.78
CA GLU A 149 -2.13 -8.42 -26.67
C GLU A 149 -2.93 -7.14 -26.63
N VAL A 150 -2.27 -6.02 -26.32
CA VAL A 150 -2.84 -4.69 -26.31
C VAL A 150 -2.03 -3.80 -27.24
N ALA A 151 -2.60 -3.37 -28.36
CA ALA A 151 -1.88 -2.53 -29.32
C ALA A 151 -1.52 -1.13 -28.76
N GLY A 152 -2.27 -0.65 -27.77
CA GLY A 152 -2.09 0.66 -27.14
C GLY A 152 -1.09 0.69 -25.98
N THR A 153 -1.19 1.77 -25.21
CA THR A 153 -0.36 2.06 -24.04
C THR A 153 -1.01 1.58 -22.75
N VAL A 154 -0.33 0.71 -22.01
CA VAL A 154 -0.80 0.17 -20.72
C VAL A 154 0.07 0.69 -19.58
N CYS A 155 -0.53 1.36 -18.61
CA CYS A 155 0.13 1.75 -17.36
C CYS A 155 -0.09 0.70 -16.27
N SER A 156 0.97 0.19 -15.66
CA SER A 156 0.88 -0.74 -14.54
C SER A 156 0.73 -0.02 -13.20
N LEU A 157 -0.34 -0.31 -12.47
CA LEU A 157 -0.53 0.10 -11.06
C LEU A 157 -0.21 -1.03 -10.08
N LEU A 158 0.46 -2.09 -10.55
CA LEU A 158 0.80 -3.25 -9.76
C LEU A 158 1.97 -2.94 -8.82
N SER A 159 1.83 -3.26 -7.54
CA SER A 159 2.86 -3.07 -6.50
C SER A 159 3.26 -4.36 -5.78
N GLY A 160 2.63 -5.49 -6.11
CA GLY A 160 2.86 -6.78 -5.44
C GLY A 160 2.27 -6.84 -4.03
N GLY A 161 2.67 -7.87 -3.29
CA GLY A 161 2.42 -8.03 -1.86
C GLY A 161 0.96 -7.88 -1.46
N GLY A 162 0.69 -6.96 -0.53
CA GLY A 162 -0.65 -6.75 -0.01
C GLY A 162 -1.64 -6.18 -1.03
N ALA A 163 -1.21 -5.36 -2.00
CA ALA A 163 -2.09 -4.82 -3.04
C ALA A 163 -2.69 -5.94 -3.89
N ALA A 164 -1.87 -6.94 -4.24
CA ALA A 164 -2.31 -8.12 -4.97
C ALA A 164 -3.32 -9.00 -4.19
N ASN A 165 -3.38 -8.83 -2.87
CA ASN A 165 -4.34 -9.48 -1.99
C ASN A 165 -5.59 -8.62 -1.71
N GLY A 166 -5.76 -7.49 -2.42
CA GLY A 166 -6.88 -6.58 -2.23
C GLY A 166 -6.80 -5.76 -0.94
N ASN A 167 -5.60 -5.55 -0.39
CA ASN A 167 -5.41 -4.74 0.81
C ASN A 167 -5.52 -3.25 0.47
N TYR A 168 -6.45 -2.57 1.14
CA TYR A 168 -6.76 -1.15 0.95
C TYR A 168 -5.56 -0.21 1.17
N TYR A 169 -4.73 -0.46 2.19
CA TYR A 169 -3.55 0.37 2.49
C TYR A 169 -2.57 0.35 1.33
N HIS A 170 -2.24 -0.84 0.82
CA HIS A 170 -1.30 -0.98 -0.29
C HIS A 170 -1.86 -0.44 -1.61
N TRP A 171 -3.17 -0.50 -1.81
CA TRP A 171 -3.78 0.22 -2.94
C TRP A 171 -3.53 1.72 -2.82
N LEU A 172 -3.87 2.32 -1.68
CA LEU A 172 -3.82 3.75 -1.49
C LEU A 172 -2.38 4.29 -1.44
N ILE A 173 -1.45 3.57 -0.81
CA ILE A 173 -0.08 4.04 -0.57
C ILE A 173 0.93 3.54 -1.63
N ASP A 174 0.77 2.32 -2.18
CA ASP A 174 1.78 1.72 -3.08
C ASP A 174 1.39 1.65 -4.56
N SER A 175 0.08 1.63 -4.85
CA SER A 175 -0.43 1.50 -6.21
C SER A 175 -0.90 2.83 -6.78
N LEU A 176 -1.84 3.50 -6.12
CA LEU A 176 -2.46 4.73 -6.62
C LEU A 176 -1.44 5.87 -6.85
N PRO A 177 -0.45 6.10 -5.96
CA PRO A 177 0.52 7.18 -6.14
C PRO A 177 1.46 7.00 -7.34
N ARG A 178 1.51 5.81 -7.96
CA ARG A 178 2.26 5.63 -9.22
C ARG A 178 1.75 6.55 -10.33
N LEU A 179 0.48 6.94 -10.29
CA LEU A 179 -0.10 7.90 -11.21
C LEU A 179 0.50 9.31 -11.09
N HIS A 180 1.03 9.68 -9.91
CA HIS A 180 1.80 10.92 -9.76
C HIS A 180 3.01 10.90 -10.70
N LEU A 181 3.83 9.85 -10.63
CA LEU A 181 5.05 9.74 -11.43
C LEU A 181 4.73 9.79 -12.93
N VAL A 182 3.68 9.09 -13.36
CA VAL A 182 3.23 9.08 -14.77
C VAL A 182 2.71 10.45 -15.20
N ARG A 183 2.03 11.19 -14.31
CA ARG A 183 1.58 12.57 -14.55
C ARG A 183 2.75 13.53 -14.68
N GLU A 184 3.71 13.50 -13.76
CA GLU A 184 4.89 14.36 -13.79
C GLU A 184 5.81 14.05 -14.99
N ALA A 185 5.81 12.81 -15.49
CA ALA A 185 6.48 12.44 -16.74
C ALA A 185 5.77 12.98 -18.01
N GLY A 186 4.59 13.61 -17.88
CA GLY A 186 3.79 14.07 -19.01
C GLY A 186 3.14 12.93 -19.82
N LEU A 187 3.06 11.72 -19.27
CA LEU A 187 2.59 10.52 -19.98
C LEU A 187 1.14 10.14 -19.65
N LEU A 188 0.52 10.74 -18.63
CA LEU A 188 -0.80 10.29 -18.17
C LEU A 188 -1.88 10.35 -19.25
N SER A 189 -1.85 11.38 -20.11
CA SER A 189 -2.81 11.55 -21.20
C SER A 189 -2.61 10.60 -22.39
N SER A 190 -1.46 9.92 -22.48
CA SER A 190 -1.19 8.93 -23.54
C SER A 190 -1.50 7.49 -23.12
N ILE A 191 -1.99 7.29 -21.89
CA ILE A 191 -2.35 5.96 -21.38
C ILE A 191 -3.76 5.57 -21.87
N ASP A 192 -3.84 4.46 -22.61
CA ASP A 192 -5.11 3.90 -23.04
C ASP A 192 -5.76 3.08 -21.91
N TYR A 193 -4.95 2.28 -21.22
CA TYR A 193 -5.40 1.34 -20.20
C TYR A 193 -4.54 1.35 -18.94
N PHE A 194 -5.15 1.07 -17.79
CA PHE A 194 -4.49 0.90 -16.50
C PHE A 194 -4.66 -0.53 -16.00
N LEU A 195 -3.55 -1.20 -15.73
CA LEU A 195 -3.53 -2.57 -15.20
C LEU A 195 -3.59 -2.55 -13.68
N VAL A 196 -4.66 -3.13 -13.13
CA VAL A 196 -4.90 -3.30 -11.68
C VAL A 196 -5.03 -4.79 -11.32
N TYR A 197 -5.05 -5.11 -10.03
CA TYR A 197 -5.20 -6.51 -9.61
C TYR A 197 -6.63 -7.05 -9.77
N ASP A 198 -7.60 -6.31 -9.22
CA ASP A 198 -8.99 -6.72 -9.16
C ASP A 198 -9.88 -5.47 -9.23
N LYS A 199 -10.59 -5.28 -10.35
CA LYS A 199 -11.48 -4.13 -10.53
C LYS A 199 -12.87 -4.33 -9.94
N SER A 200 -13.13 -5.47 -9.25
CA SER A 200 -14.35 -5.67 -8.47
C SER A 200 -14.28 -5.01 -7.08
N LEU A 201 -13.11 -4.51 -6.66
CA LEU A 201 -12.92 -3.83 -5.40
C LEU A 201 -13.44 -2.38 -5.48
N PRO A 202 -14.44 -1.97 -4.67
CA PRO A 202 -15.05 -0.65 -4.80
C PRO A 202 -14.06 0.50 -4.64
N PHE A 203 -13.09 0.38 -3.74
CA PHE A 203 -12.09 1.43 -3.54
C PHE A 203 -11.17 1.64 -4.74
N VAL A 204 -10.87 0.58 -5.51
CA VAL A 204 -10.07 0.69 -6.74
C VAL A 204 -10.84 1.53 -7.74
N VAL A 205 -12.09 1.15 -8.02
CA VAL A 205 -12.94 1.83 -9.01
C VAL A 205 -13.27 3.25 -8.58
N GLN A 206 -13.62 3.50 -7.33
CA GLN A 206 -14.00 4.83 -6.86
C GLN A 206 -12.83 5.82 -6.91
N THR A 207 -11.64 5.40 -6.48
CA THR A 207 -10.45 6.27 -6.53
C THR A 207 -9.99 6.54 -7.96
N THR A 208 -10.01 5.56 -8.86
CA THR A 208 -9.64 5.78 -10.27
C THR A 208 -10.66 6.65 -11.00
N GLN A 209 -11.96 6.46 -10.74
CA GLN A 209 -13.02 7.30 -11.30
C GLN A 209 -12.89 8.78 -10.89
N GLN A 210 -12.53 9.05 -9.63
CA GLN A 210 -12.27 10.42 -9.17
C GLN A 210 -11.11 11.09 -9.92
N MET A 211 -10.23 10.29 -10.52
CA MET A 211 -9.13 10.75 -11.35
C MET A 211 -9.44 10.78 -12.85
N GLY A 212 -10.71 10.58 -13.23
CA GLY A 212 -11.14 10.56 -14.63
C GLY A 212 -10.83 9.27 -15.39
N ILE A 213 -10.36 8.22 -14.72
CA ILE A 213 -10.08 6.92 -15.33
C ILE A 213 -11.39 6.11 -15.34
N ARG A 214 -11.88 5.80 -16.54
CA ARG A 214 -13.17 5.13 -16.71
C ARG A 214 -13.02 3.60 -16.52
N PRO A 215 -14.07 2.89 -16.07
CA PRO A 215 -14.00 1.43 -15.83
C PRO A 215 -13.53 0.60 -17.03
N GLU A 216 -13.82 1.02 -18.26
CA GLU A 216 -13.38 0.38 -19.50
C GLU A 216 -11.88 0.55 -19.79
N GLN A 217 -11.23 1.53 -19.16
CA GLN A 217 -9.78 1.69 -19.21
C GLN A 217 -9.08 0.75 -18.21
N LEU A 218 -9.81 0.03 -17.36
CA LEU A 218 -9.21 -0.88 -16.37
C LEU A 218 -9.09 -2.31 -16.92
N LEU A 219 -7.84 -2.74 -17.10
CA LEU A 219 -7.45 -4.15 -17.27
C LEU A 219 -7.20 -4.76 -15.89
N GLU A 220 -7.51 -6.05 -15.70
CA GLU A 220 -7.27 -6.73 -14.43
C GLU A 220 -6.43 -8.00 -14.56
N VAL A 221 -5.48 -8.13 -13.64
CA VAL A 221 -4.60 -9.31 -13.50
C VAL A 221 -5.39 -10.58 -13.21
N LYS A 222 -6.51 -10.45 -12.49
CA LYS A 222 -7.40 -11.57 -12.14
C LYS A 222 -7.87 -12.38 -13.36
N THR A 223 -8.03 -11.73 -14.51
CA THR A 223 -8.38 -12.38 -15.79
C THR A 223 -7.22 -12.43 -16.77
N HIS A 224 -6.31 -11.43 -16.72
CA HIS A 224 -5.17 -11.31 -17.63
C HIS A 224 -3.86 -11.19 -16.83
N PRO A 225 -3.35 -12.30 -16.26
CA PRO A 225 -2.11 -12.28 -15.48
C PRO A 225 -0.86 -12.07 -16.35
N HIS A 226 -1.00 -12.15 -17.66
CA HIS A 226 0.06 -11.95 -18.65
C HIS A 226 -0.44 -10.94 -19.69
N VAL A 227 0.24 -9.80 -19.80
CA VAL A 227 -0.13 -8.72 -20.73
C VAL A 227 1.10 -8.31 -21.51
N ARG A 228 0.96 -8.14 -22.83
CA ARG A 228 1.95 -7.49 -23.70
C ARG A 228 1.29 -6.28 -24.33
N ALA A 229 1.96 -5.12 -24.27
CA ALA A 229 1.43 -3.86 -24.73
C ALA A 229 2.33 -3.22 -25.78
N GLY A 230 1.77 -2.51 -26.76
CA GLY A 230 2.52 -1.72 -27.73
C GLY A 230 3.47 -0.75 -27.04
N GLN A 231 2.99 -0.13 -25.94
CA GLN A 231 3.84 0.52 -24.93
C GLN A 231 3.40 0.09 -23.53
N LEU A 232 4.35 -0.41 -22.73
CA LEU A 232 4.13 -0.72 -21.32
C LEU A 232 4.78 0.38 -20.47
N VAL A 233 3.98 1.12 -19.71
CA VAL A 233 4.42 2.15 -18.77
C VAL A 233 4.44 1.57 -17.37
N VAL A 234 5.62 1.53 -16.76
CA VAL A 234 5.84 1.03 -15.39
C VAL A 234 6.60 2.07 -14.59
N THR A 235 6.36 2.13 -13.29
CA THR A 235 7.11 3.03 -12.40
C THR A 235 8.01 2.23 -11.45
N ALA A 236 9.03 2.90 -10.91
CA ALA A 236 9.67 2.46 -9.68
C ALA A 236 8.62 2.26 -8.57
N ALA A 237 8.93 1.40 -7.59
CA ALA A 237 8.08 1.22 -6.42
C ALA A 237 7.99 2.53 -5.62
N VAL A 238 6.78 2.89 -5.16
CA VAL A 238 6.51 4.15 -4.45
C VAL A 238 7.42 4.30 -3.22
N ARG A 239 7.54 3.25 -2.40
CA ARG A 239 8.43 3.22 -1.22
C ARG A 239 9.84 2.69 -1.50
N GLY A 240 10.24 2.64 -2.77
CA GLY A 240 11.51 2.09 -3.20
C GLY A 240 11.71 0.65 -2.73
N THR A 241 12.84 0.37 -2.10
CA THR A 241 13.22 -0.96 -1.60
C THR A 241 13.02 -1.13 -0.08
N ARG A 242 12.38 -0.17 0.58
CA ARG A 242 12.24 -0.09 2.04
C ARG A 242 10.81 0.29 2.45
N THR A 243 10.61 0.86 3.64
CA THR A 243 9.27 1.03 4.23
C THR A 243 8.82 2.49 4.35
N HIS A 244 9.70 3.47 4.18
CA HIS A 244 9.34 4.89 4.26
C HIS A 244 8.45 5.30 3.08
N THR A 245 7.27 5.85 3.39
CA THR A 245 6.35 6.46 2.44
C THR A 245 6.87 7.82 2.03
N PRO A 246 7.11 8.11 0.74
CA PRO A 246 7.59 9.43 0.35
C PRO A 246 6.50 10.50 0.49
N THR A 247 6.88 11.72 0.89
CA THR A 247 5.93 12.82 1.10
C THR A 247 5.16 13.19 -0.17
N TRP A 248 5.77 13.05 -1.35
CA TRP A 248 5.09 13.28 -2.63
C TRP A 248 3.90 12.33 -2.83
N ALA A 249 3.93 11.11 -2.29
CA ALA A 249 2.80 10.18 -2.40
C ALA A 249 1.63 10.64 -1.54
N CYS A 250 1.90 11.09 -0.31
CA CYS A 250 0.89 11.68 0.56
C CYS A 250 0.28 12.93 -0.06
N ASN A 251 1.12 13.85 -0.57
CA ASN A 251 0.67 15.07 -1.21
C ASN A 251 -0.20 14.78 -2.43
N PHE A 252 0.23 13.87 -3.29
CA PHE A 252 -0.56 13.45 -4.46
C PHE A 252 -1.94 12.93 -4.08
N LEU A 253 -2.04 12.07 -3.06
CA LEU A 253 -3.33 11.54 -2.61
C LEU A 253 -4.24 12.65 -2.09
N ARG A 254 -3.69 13.64 -1.40
CA ARG A 254 -4.43 14.82 -0.94
C ARG A 254 -4.86 15.68 -2.12
N ASP A 255 -3.99 15.94 -3.08
CA ASP A 255 -4.27 16.77 -4.26
C ASP A 255 -5.41 16.21 -5.11
N VAL A 256 -5.53 14.88 -5.22
CA VAL A 256 -6.52 14.24 -6.10
C VAL A 256 -7.80 13.79 -5.40
N LEU A 257 -7.80 13.71 -4.06
CA LEU A 257 -8.94 13.22 -3.29
C LEU A 257 -9.50 14.24 -2.29
N LEU A 258 -8.82 15.36 -2.05
CA LEU A 258 -9.33 16.49 -1.27
C LEU A 258 -9.65 17.71 -2.17
N PRO A 259 -10.70 18.49 -1.83
CA PRO A 259 -11.73 18.16 -0.84
C PRO A 259 -12.57 16.96 -1.31
N PRO A 260 -13.14 16.17 -0.38
CA PRO A 260 -14.04 15.09 -0.77
C PRO A 260 -15.28 15.67 -1.48
N PRO A 261 -15.90 14.91 -2.40
CA PRO A 261 -17.22 15.24 -2.91
C PRO A 261 -18.23 15.40 -1.75
N PRO A 262 -19.32 16.18 -1.94
CA PRO A 262 -20.38 16.30 -0.95
C PRO A 262 -20.90 14.92 -0.50
N THR A 263 -21.07 14.75 0.81
CA THR A 263 -21.61 13.53 1.41
C THR A 263 -22.83 13.88 2.27
N ASP A 264 -23.88 13.07 2.19
CA ASP A 264 -25.11 13.26 2.99
C ASP A 264 -24.91 12.94 4.47
N ARG A 265 -23.83 12.22 4.80
CA ARG A 265 -23.52 11.80 6.17
C ARG A 265 -22.78 12.92 6.92
N PRO A 266 -23.32 13.44 8.03
CA PRO A 266 -22.55 14.30 8.92
C PRO A 266 -21.52 13.46 9.68
N PHE A 267 -20.34 14.03 9.91
CA PHE A 267 -19.26 13.42 10.67
C PHE A 267 -18.83 14.35 11.80
N GLY A 268 -18.74 13.80 13.01
CA GLY A 268 -18.12 14.46 14.16
C GLY A 268 -16.60 14.59 14.02
N SER A 269 -15.99 15.33 14.95
CA SER A 269 -14.54 15.57 14.95
C SER A 269 -13.76 14.60 15.83
N TYR A 270 -14.41 13.83 16.70
CA TYR A 270 -13.75 12.83 17.54
C TYR A 270 -14.28 11.47 17.14
N ILE A 271 -13.40 10.61 16.63
CA ILE A 271 -13.81 9.39 15.96
C ILE A 271 -13.08 8.18 16.49
N TYR A 272 -13.82 7.10 16.70
CA TYR A 272 -13.30 5.77 16.95
C TYR A 272 -13.50 4.92 15.69
N ILE A 273 -12.42 4.37 15.15
CA ILE A 273 -12.48 3.45 14.00
C ILE A 273 -12.54 2.02 14.51
N SER A 274 -13.73 1.44 14.47
CA SER A 274 -13.98 0.05 14.83
C SER A 274 -13.49 -0.90 13.74
N ARG A 275 -13.05 -2.08 14.18
CA ARG A 275 -12.66 -3.21 13.34
C ARG A 275 -13.61 -4.41 13.47
N ARG A 276 -14.82 -4.23 14.01
CA ARG A 276 -15.77 -5.33 14.26
C ARG A 276 -16.18 -6.11 13.00
N ASP A 277 -16.03 -5.52 11.82
CA ASP A 277 -16.27 -6.16 10.52
C ASP A 277 -14.99 -6.77 9.89
N ALA A 278 -13.82 -6.56 10.49
CA ALA A 278 -12.57 -7.14 10.03
C ALA A 278 -12.48 -8.61 10.43
N LYS A 279 -11.56 -9.35 9.79
CA LYS A 279 -11.34 -10.77 10.12
C LYS A 279 -10.64 -11.00 11.46
N PHE A 280 -9.90 -10.02 11.95
CA PHE A 280 -9.02 -10.14 13.12
C PHE A 280 -8.61 -8.76 13.67
N ARG A 281 -7.89 -8.77 14.80
CA ARG A 281 -7.57 -7.57 15.62
C ARG A 281 -8.81 -6.84 16.12
N HIS A 282 -9.73 -7.59 16.71
CA HIS A 282 -10.89 -7.04 17.39
C HIS A 282 -10.50 -6.53 18.77
N VAL A 283 -11.19 -5.47 19.21
CA VAL A 283 -11.16 -5.03 20.60
C VAL A 283 -12.12 -5.91 21.39
N VAL A 284 -11.61 -6.65 22.36
CA VAL A 284 -12.40 -7.61 23.13
C VAL A 284 -13.41 -6.91 24.02
N ASN A 285 -13.00 -5.81 24.65
CA ASN A 285 -13.83 -4.91 25.48
C ASN A 285 -14.28 -3.66 24.71
N GLU A 286 -14.68 -3.82 23.43
CA GLU A 286 -15.13 -2.70 22.59
C GLU A 286 -16.32 -1.95 23.20
N PRO A 287 -17.38 -2.60 23.73
CA PRO A 287 -18.52 -1.89 24.32
C PRO A 287 -18.14 -1.00 25.50
N GLU A 288 -17.22 -1.45 26.36
CA GLU A 288 -16.73 -0.68 27.50
C GLU A 288 -15.87 0.50 27.06
N MET A 289 -15.08 0.32 26.01
CA MET A 289 -14.31 1.40 25.39
C MET A 289 -15.22 2.46 24.76
N GLU A 290 -16.25 2.06 24.02
CA GLU A 290 -17.23 2.98 23.45
C GLU A 290 -17.98 3.75 24.54
N ALA A 291 -18.37 3.08 25.62
CA ALA A 291 -19.01 3.72 26.76
C ALA A 291 -18.08 4.74 27.44
N MET A 292 -16.78 4.46 27.50
CA MET A 292 -15.76 5.38 28.04
C MET A 292 -15.53 6.60 27.13
N LEU A 293 -15.54 6.42 25.81
CA LEU A 293 -15.29 7.48 24.82
C LEU A 293 -16.49 8.41 24.61
N ARG A 294 -17.72 7.90 24.77
CA ARG A 294 -18.97 8.63 24.51
C ARG A 294 -19.07 9.99 25.21
N PRO A 295 -18.72 10.15 26.51
CA PRO A 295 -18.77 11.45 27.19
C PRO A 295 -17.83 12.52 26.61
N TYR A 296 -16.78 12.12 25.89
CA TYR A 296 -15.87 13.04 25.18
C TYR A 296 -16.40 13.43 23.79
N GLY A 297 -17.57 12.92 23.37
CA GLY A 297 -18.18 13.22 22.07
C GLY A 297 -17.66 12.36 20.91
N PHE A 298 -17.08 11.19 21.19
CA PHE A 298 -16.61 10.28 20.14
C PHE A 298 -17.76 9.58 19.42
N GLU A 299 -17.62 9.46 18.10
CA GLU A 299 -18.48 8.65 17.22
C GLU A 299 -17.74 7.37 16.79
N THR A 300 -18.39 6.20 16.88
CA THR A 300 -17.83 4.94 16.36
C THR A 300 -18.16 4.78 14.87
N HIS A 301 -17.16 4.49 14.06
CA HIS A 301 -17.30 4.20 12.63
C HIS A 301 -16.73 2.84 12.25
N VAL A 302 -17.50 2.09 11.46
CA VAL A 302 -17.05 0.89 10.73
C VAL A 302 -16.91 1.27 9.27
N LEU A 303 -15.72 1.11 8.68
CA LEU A 303 -15.38 1.74 7.40
C LEU A 303 -15.79 0.95 6.15
N THR A 304 -15.98 -0.38 6.21
CA THR A 304 -16.29 -1.17 5.00
C THR A 304 -17.52 -0.69 4.25
N PRO A 305 -18.63 -0.30 4.92
CA PRO A 305 -19.82 0.22 4.24
C PRO A 305 -19.64 1.59 3.59
N TYR A 306 -18.58 2.33 3.91
CA TYR A 306 -18.40 3.70 3.44
C TYR A 306 -17.79 3.73 2.04
N THR A 307 -18.31 4.64 1.22
CA THR A 307 -17.66 5.07 -0.02
C THR A 307 -16.31 5.72 0.26
N GLN A 308 -15.46 5.83 -0.76
CA GLN A 308 -14.19 6.54 -0.62
C GLN A 308 -14.41 8.01 -0.24
N ALA A 309 -15.43 8.67 -0.82
CA ALA A 309 -15.78 10.05 -0.47
C ALA A 309 -16.15 10.20 1.02
N GLU A 310 -16.97 9.28 1.56
CA GLU A 310 -17.31 9.27 2.99
C GLU A 310 -16.09 9.02 3.88
N LYS A 311 -15.19 8.11 3.50
CA LYS A 311 -13.93 7.88 4.25
C LYS A 311 -13.07 9.13 4.25
N THR A 312 -12.87 9.75 3.10
CA THR A 312 -12.10 10.99 2.98
C THR A 312 -12.73 12.11 3.80
N ALA A 313 -14.06 12.29 3.76
CA ALA A 313 -14.77 13.30 4.53
C ALA A 313 -14.71 13.07 6.05
N LEU A 314 -14.83 11.82 6.50
CA LEU A 314 -14.68 11.43 7.91
C LEU A 314 -13.29 11.83 8.44
N PHE A 315 -12.23 11.42 7.75
CA PHE A 315 -10.87 11.65 8.22
C PHE A 315 -10.44 13.12 8.06
N ALA A 316 -10.87 13.82 7.01
CA ALA A 316 -10.57 15.24 6.82
C ALA A 316 -11.13 16.15 7.93
N ARG A 317 -12.21 15.75 8.58
CA ARG A 317 -12.87 16.48 9.69
C ARG A 317 -12.39 16.04 11.08
N ALA A 318 -11.69 14.93 11.17
CA ALA A 318 -11.24 14.37 12.42
C ALA A 318 -10.19 15.27 13.09
N LYS A 319 -10.32 15.43 14.40
CA LYS A 319 -9.39 16.12 15.29
C LYS A 319 -8.68 15.14 16.20
N VAL A 320 -9.39 14.11 16.68
CA VAL A 320 -8.83 13.00 17.44
C VAL A 320 -9.39 11.69 16.89
N ILE A 321 -8.48 10.75 16.59
CA ILE A 321 -8.77 9.44 16.02
C ILE A 321 -8.27 8.40 17.01
N VAL A 322 -9.15 7.51 17.47
CA VAL A 322 -8.77 6.29 18.19
C VAL A 322 -9.02 5.11 17.26
N ALA A 323 -8.07 4.20 17.10
CA ALA A 323 -8.26 3.05 16.21
C ALA A 323 -7.30 1.91 16.53
N PRO A 324 -7.72 0.64 16.41
CA PRO A 324 -6.76 -0.45 16.37
C PRO A 324 -6.06 -0.52 15.01
N VAL A 325 -4.81 -0.96 15.01
CA VAL A 325 -3.95 -1.05 13.83
C VAL A 325 -4.61 -1.78 12.65
N GLY A 326 -4.56 -1.16 11.47
CA GLY A 326 -4.82 -1.84 10.21
C GLY A 326 -5.19 -0.93 9.06
N ALA A 327 -5.44 -1.54 7.90
CA ALA A 327 -5.46 -0.84 6.61
C ALA A 327 -6.44 0.34 6.52
N GLY A 328 -7.54 0.34 7.29
CA GLY A 328 -8.49 1.46 7.33
C GLY A 328 -7.85 2.79 7.76
N LEU A 329 -6.81 2.74 8.60
CA LEU A 329 -6.04 3.91 9.02
C LEU A 329 -5.22 4.56 7.90
N ALA A 330 -5.11 3.94 6.71
CA ALA A 330 -4.49 4.61 5.55
C ALA A 330 -5.17 5.96 5.22
N ASN A 331 -6.45 6.11 5.59
CA ASN A 331 -7.21 7.34 5.41
C ASN A 331 -6.72 8.51 6.27
N ILE A 332 -5.81 8.33 7.24
CA ILE A 332 -5.19 9.47 7.96
C ILE A 332 -4.43 10.40 7.00
N VAL A 333 -4.07 9.92 5.80
CA VAL A 333 -3.52 10.76 4.72
C VAL A 333 -4.42 11.95 4.37
N PHE A 334 -5.73 11.86 4.65
CA PHE A 334 -6.71 12.92 4.42
C PHE A 334 -6.95 13.82 5.63
N SER A 335 -6.43 13.47 6.82
CA SER A 335 -6.59 14.26 8.03
C SER A 335 -5.87 15.61 7.95
N SER A 336 -6.35 16.60 8.68
CA SER A 336 -5.69 17.91 8.74
C SER A 336 -4.43 17.86 9.61
N PRO A 337 -3.38 18.65 9.31
CA PRO A 337 -2.27 18.84 10.24
C PRO A 337 -2.75 19.21 11.65
N GLY A 338 -2.11 18.65 12.68
CA GLY A 338 -2.52 18.81 14.09
C GLY A 338 -3.63 17.85 14.55
N THR A 339 -4.13 16.98 13.69
CA THR A 339 -4.96 15.82 14.11
C THR A 339 -4.17 14.94 15.07
N GLN A 340 -4.82 14.34 16.05
CA GLN A 340 -4.20 13.39 16.99
C GLN A 340 -4.66 11.96 16.69
N LEU A 341 -3.73 11.03 16.50
CA LEU A 341 -3.97 9.60 16.37
C LEU A 341 -3.54 8.88 17.65
N ILE A 342 -4.45 8.10 18.22
CA ILE A 342 -4.18 7.13 19.28
C ILE A 342 -4.35 5.72 18.68
N GLU A 343 -3.23 5.07 18.36
CA GLU A 343 -3.23 3.75 17.73
C GLU A 343 -3.17 2.61 18.77
N LEU A 344 -4.04 1.61 18.62
CA LEU A 344 -4.12 0.46 19.50
C LEU A 344 -3.50 -0.78 18.82
N PHE A 345 -2.45 -1.31 19.42
CA PHE A 345 -1.76 -2.51 18.92
C PHE A 345 -2.05 -3.72 19.81
N PRO A 346 -2.22 -4.93 19.26
CA PRO A 346 -2.02 -6.14 20.05
C PRO A 346 -0.52 -6.32 20.36
N LYS A 347 -0.20 -6.85 21.54
CA LYS A 347 1.17 -6.92 22.09
C LYS A 347 2.25 -7.44 21.14
N ASN A 348 1.93 -8.44 20.32
CA ASN A 348 2.91 -9.10 19.46
C ASN A 348 2.93 -8.55 18.02
N PHE A 349 2.17 -7.50 17.71
CA PHE A 349 2.11 -6.91 16.38
C PHE A 349 2.04 -5.38 16.48
N VAL A 350 3.21 -4.79 16.72
CA VAL A 350 3.44 -3.34 16.77
C VAL A 350 4.25 -2.98 15.53
N VAL A 351 3.65 -2.21 14.62
CA VAL A 351 4.24 -1.84 13.32
C VAL A 351 4.27 -0.31 13.19
N ALA A 352 5.23 0.22 12.45
CA ALA A 352 5.48 1.66 12.40
C ALA A 352 4.74 2.40 11.26
N ASP A 353 3.93 1.71 10.45
CA ASP A 353 3.29 2.28 9.25
C ASP A 353 2.56 3.61 9.53
N PHE A 354 1.76 3.66 10.60
CA PHE A 354 0.97 4.86 10.92
C PHE A 354 1.70 5.86 11.80
N LEU A 355 2.74 5.46 12.56
CA LEU A 355 3.69 6.40 13.14
C LEU A 355 4.41 7.17 12.02
N GLU A 356 4.84 6.45 10.99
CA GLU A 356 5.54 6.98 9.83
C GLU A 356 4.65 7.93 9.04
N LEU A 357 3.45 7.50 8.64
CA LEU A 357 2.48 8.35 7.97
C LEU A 357 2.12 9.58 8.81
N SER A 358 1.92 9.43 10.13
CA SER A 358 1.60 10.57 11.00
C SER A 358 2.70 11.62 10.98
N ALA A 359 3.97 11.20 11.03
CA ALA A 359 5.11 12.09 10.93
C ALA A 359 5.20 12.82 9.57
N ARG A 360 4.74 12.22 8.48
CA ARG A 360 4.72 12.88 7.14
C ARG A 360 3.59 13.89 6.97
N LEU A 361 2.59 13.84 7.84
CA LEU A 361 1.33 14.59 7.72
C LEU A 361 1.13 15.60 8.84
N ASP A 362 2.14 15.78 9.70
CA ASP A 362 2.06 16.60 10.92
C ASP A 362 0.89 16.20 11.83
N ILE A 363 0.64 14.89 11.94
CA ILE A 363 -0.35 14.30 12.83
C ILE A 363 0.35 13.93 14.14
N GLY A 364 -0.20 14.36 15.27
CA GLY A 364 0.27 13.94 16.59
C GLY A 364 -0.03 12.47 16.80
N TYR A 365 0.94 11.72 17.34
CA TYR A 365 0.87 10.27 17.43
C TYR A 365 1.08 9.78 18.85
N GLN A 366 0.12 9.00 19.33
CA GLN A 366 0.17 8.25 20.59
C GLN A 366 -0.20 6.79 20.29
N TYR A 367 0.20 5.87 21.16
CA TYR A 367 -0.12 4.46 20.98
C TYR A 367 -0.35 3.72 22.30
N LEU A 368 -1.10 2.62 22.25
CA LEU A 368 -1.22 1.65 23.35
C LEU A 368 -0.94 0.24 22.86
N VAL A 369 -0.02 -0.42 23.56
CA VAL A 369 0.25 -1.85 23.38
C VAL A 369 -0.64 -2.63 24.32
N CYS A 370 -1.65 -3.29 23.74
CA CYS A 370 -2.71 -3.96 24.46
C CYS A 370 -2.39 -5.46 24.60
N PRO A 371 -2.60 -6.07 25.78
CA PRO A 371 -2.49 -7.52 25.93
C PRO A 371 -3.45 -8.24 24.97
N SER A 372 -2.99 -9.37 24.44
CA SER A 372 -3.83 -10.31 23.70
C SER A 372 -4.29 -11.43 24.63
N PRO A 373 -5.57 -11.84 24.62
CA PRO A 373 -6.04 -13.03 25.35
C PRO A 373 -5.30 -14.31 24.96
N HIS A 374 -4.82 -14.38 23.71
CA HIS A 374 -4.06 -15.50 23.16
C HIS A 374 -2.84 -14.95 22.43
N ALA A 375 -1.73 -14.81 23.15
CA ALA A 375 -0.49 -14.24 22.60
C ALA A 375 0.17 -15.20 21.59
N SER A 376 0.38 -14.73 20.37
CA SER A 376 1.06 -15.49 19.31
C SER A 376 2.55 -15.15 19.18
N HIS A 377 3.36 -16.11 18.71
CA HIS A 377 4.82 -15.96 18.53
C HIS A 377 5.31 -15.89 17.08
N THR A 378 4.40 -16.00 16.09
CA THR A 378 4.76 -15.90 14.66
C THR A 378 4.09 -14.69 14.02
N ARG A 379 4.70 -14.09 12.99
CA ARG A 379 4.14 -12.92 12.29
C ARG A 379 2.68 -13.12 11.85
N LEU A 380 2.38 -14.25 11.22
CA LEU A 380 1.04 -14.53 10.70
C LEU A 380 0.00 -14.63 11.80
N ALA A 381 0.36 -15.25 12.93
CA ALA A 381 -0.54 -15.42 14.05
C ALA A 381 -0.67 -14.12 14.88
N ALA A 382 0.45 -13.42 15.13
CA ALA A 382 0.45 -12.13 15.82
C ALA A 382 -0.36 -11.06 15.08
N ASN A 383 -0.31 -11.04 13.74
CA ASN A 383 -1.15 -10.19 12.91
C ASN A 383 -2.66 -10.44 13.13
N ALA A 384 -3.05 -11.63 13.61
CA ALA A 384 -4.43 -12.00 13.89
C ALA A 384 -4.87 -11.80 15.36
N ASP A 385 -3.94 -11.50 16.28
CA ASP A 385 -4.21 -11.36 17.71
C ASP A 385 -5.29 -10.29 17.98
N HIS A 386 -6.20 -10.57 18.91
CA HIS A 386 -7.16 -9.58 19.42
C HIS A 386 -6.52 -8.73 20.52
N LEU A 387 -7.14 -7.59 20.84
CA LEU A 387 -6.62 -6.66 21.85
C LEU A 387 -7.61 -6.46 22.99
N LEU A 388 -7.10 -6.44 24.21
CA LEU A 388 -7.83 -6.03 25.41
C LEU A 388 -7.28 -4.67 25.85
N VAL A 389 -8.11 -3.62 25.77
CA VAL A 389 -7.67 -2.23 25.98
C VAL A 389 -7.68 -1.89 27.47
N ASP A 390 -6.57 -1.32 27.95
CA ASP A 390 -6.49 -0.67 29.26
C ASP A 390 -7.25 0.68 29.21
N LEU A 391 -8.50 0.67 29.69
CA LEU A 391 -9.39 1.84 29.63
C LEU A 391 -8.85 3.04 30.44
N PRO A 392 -8.32 2.89 31.66
CA PRO A 392 -7.64 3.97 32.36
C PRO A 392 -6.47 4.58 31.58
N ALA A 393 -5.64 3.77 30.92
CA ALA A 393 -4.54 4.27 30.10
C ALA A 393 -5.05 5.03 28.86
N LEU A 394 -6.04 4.47 28.16
CA LEU A 394 -6.66 5.12 27.01
C LEU A 394 -7.31 6.45 27.40
N ARG A 395 -8.02 6.51 28.54
CA ARG A 395 -8.63 7.75 29.03
C ARG A 395 -7.60 8.88 29.15
N ARG A 396 -6.44 8.62 29.76
CA ARG A 396 -5.37 9.62 29.91
C ARG A 396 -4.84 10.11 28.57
N GLN A 397 -4.70 9.21 27.59
CA GLN A 397 -4.25 9.57 26.24
C GLN A 397 -5.29 10.40 25.49
N VAL A 398 -6.57 10.06 25.59
CA VAL A 398 -7.68 10.83 25.00
C VAL A 398 -7.72 12.24 25.59
N GLU A 399 -7.67 12.38 26.92
CA GLU A 399 -7.66 13.68 27.59
C GLU A 399 -6.46 14.52 27.15
N ARG A 400 -5.27 13.92 27.04
CA ARG A 400 -4.07 14.59 26.54
C ARG A 400 -4.21 15.03 25.08
N ALA A 401 -4.65 14.13 24.19
CA ALA A 401 -4.82 14.42 22.77
C ALA A 401 -5.83 15.56 22.54
N MET A 402 -6.91 15.59 23.32
CA MET A 402 -7.87 16.68 23.26
C MET A 402 -7.24 18.02 23.66
N LEU A 403 -6.43 18.06 24.73
CA LEU A 403 -5.71 19.28 25.16
C LEU A 403 -4.70 19.78 24.13
N GLU A 404 -3.92 18.88 23.53
CA GLU A 404 -2.90 19.21 22.53
C GLU A 404 -3.53 19.81 21.26
N HIS A 405 -4.73 19.34 20.86
CA HIS A 405 -5.46 19.95 19.74
C HIS A 405 -5.93 21.39 20.02
N PHE A 406 -6.13 21.77 21.28
CA PHE A 406 -6.50 23.15 21.66
C PHE A 406 -5.29 24.08 21.80
N SER A 407 -4.06 23.59 21.67
CA SER A 407 -2.84 24.39 21.69
C SER A 407 -2.34 24.62 20.25
N PRO A 408 -2.34 25.84 19.71
CA PRO A 408 -1.81 26.08 18.36
C PRO A 408 -0.31 25.74 18.33
N ALA A 409 0.10 24.99 17.30
CA ALA A 409 1.52 24.72 17.06
C ALA A 409 2.28 26.05 16.85
N PRO A 410 3.49 26.21 17.42
CA PRO A 410 4.31 27.38 17.14
C PRO A 410 4.67 27.42 15.65
N ILE A 411 4.46 28.57 15.03
CA ILE A 411 4.83 28.84 13.64
C ILE A 411 6.35 28.74 13.53
N THR A 412 6.86 27.60 13.08
CA THR A 412 8.26 27.48 12.63
C THR A 412 8.34 28.07 11.23
N GLN A 413 8.86 29.29 11.14
CA GLN A 413 9.28 29.89 9.88
C GLN A 413 10.38 29.00 9.27
N ALA A 414 10.07 28.30 8.17
CA ALA A 414 11.09 27.69 7.33
C ALA A 414 11.77 28.81 6.53
N SER A 415 13.03 29.08 6.84
CA SER A 415 13.92 29.95 6.07
C SER A 415 14.35 29.27 4.76
N CYS A 416 14.35 30.07 3.69
CA CYS A 416 14.72 29.88 2.27
C CYS A 416 15.53 28.65 1.86
#